data_AF-X0XN19-F1
#
_entry.id   AF-X0XN19-F1
#
_cell.length_a   1.000
_cell.length_b   1.000
_cell.length_c   1.000
_cell.angle_alpha   90.00
_cell.angle_beta   90.00
_cell.angle_gamma   90.00
#
_symmetry.space_group_name_H-M   'P 1'
#
loop_
_entity.id
_entity.type
_entity.pdbx_description
1 polymer ?
#
loop_
_entity_poly.entity_id
_entity_poly.type
_entity_poly.pdbx_seq_one_letter_code
_entity_poly.pdbx_strand_id
1 'polypeptide(L)'
;LAKGKLGDLNSQLLGMVMVSKLQMAAMSRVNVPEEERKDFYMYVDEFQNFVTESFTSILSEARKFRLSLVMAHQYISQITKMSGGGKGSHEDTSIRDAVFGNVGSMMCFKIGAQDAEYMAKEFSPVFSEQDLINITNFQAYLKLNIDNATSRAFSMSTVYDPSKGDAEAAEAFRQLSRLKYARERDFVEREIYRRVGTKVIKEMKKAGE
;
A
#
# COMPACT_ATOMS: atom_id res chain seq x y z
N LEU A 1 0.37 10.99 -4.64
CA LEU A 1 1.28 12.14 -4.38
C LEU A 1 2.07 12.39 -5.65
N ALA A 2 2.08 13.61 -6.19
CA ALA A 2 2.82 13.89 -7.41
C ALA A 2 4.33 13.82 -7.11
N LYS A 3 4.96 12.67 -7.39
CA LYS A 3 6.40 12.41 -7.17
C LYS A 3 7.26 13.57 -7.68
N GLY A 4 6.89 14.15 -8.84
CA GLY A 4 7.59 15.28 -9.44
C GLY A 4 7.57 16.61 -8.68
N LYS A 5 6.68 16.81 -7.69
CA LYS A 5 6.64 18.05 -6.88
C LYS A 5 7.30 17.92 -5.50
N LEU A 6 7.30 16.72 -4.92
CA LEU A 6 7.84 16.47 -3.57
C LEU A 6 9.27 15.90 -3.59
N GLY A 7 9.69 15.30 -4.71
CA GLY A 7 10.89 14.48 -4.78
C GLY A 7 10.63 13.05 -4.28
N ASP A 8 11.32 12.08 -4.88
CA ASP A 8 11.10 10.66 -4.61
C ASP A 8 11.37 10.29 -3.15
N LEU A 9 12.51 10.76 -2.60
CA LEU A 9 12.90 10.48 -1.22
C LEU A 9 11.90 11.02 -0.21
N ASN A 10 11.42 12.26 -0.39
CA ASN A 10 10.45 12.86 0.54
C ASN A 10 9.09 12.16 0.47
N SER A 11 8.66 11.77 -0.74
CA SER A 11 7.42 11.02 -0.94
C SER A 11 7.51 9.65 -0.26
N GLN A 12 8.66 9.00 -0.35
CA GLN A 12 8.93 7.72 0.29
C GLN A 12 8.93 7.84 1.83
N LEU A 13 9.66 8.81 2.38
CA LEU A 13 9.71 9.08 3.82
C LEU A 13 8.32 9.37 4.39
N LEU A 14 7.56 10.25 3.72
CA LEU A 14 6.20 10.57 4.13
C LEU A 14 5.30 9.34 4.10
N GLY A 15 5.40 8.51 3.05
CA GLY A 15 4.68 7.25 2.95
C GLY A 15 5.02 6.28 4.08
N MET A 16 6.30 6.09 4.39
CA MET A 16 6.73 5.24 5.49
C MET A 16 6.17 5.72 6.84
N VAL A 17 6.18 7.04 7.09
CA VAL A 17 5.58 7.61 8.32
C VAL A 17 4.07 7.35 8.37
N MET A 18 3.36 7.51 7.25
CA MET A 18 1.92 7.23 7.19
C MET A 18 1.60 5.76 7.47
N VAL A 19 2.32 4.84 6.83
CA VAL A 19 2.17 3.40 7.04
C VAL A 19 2.40 3.04 8.50
N SER A 20 3.50 3.50 9.10
CA SER A 20 3.81 3.22 10.51
C SER A 20 2.74 3.78 11.46
N LYS A 21 2.19 4.97 11.17
CA LYS A 21 1.09 5.52 11.96
C LYS A 21 -0.20 4.71 11.84
N LEU A 22 -0.51 4.22 10.64
CA LEU A 22 -1.66 3.34 10.41
C LEU A 22 -1.50 2.00 11.14
N GLN A 23 -0.29 1.41 11.12
CA GLN A 23 0.05 0.23 11.92
C GLN A 23 -0.20 0.48 13.40
N MET A 24 0.38 1.55 13.97
CA MET A 24 0.19 1.88 15.39
C MET A 24 -1.29 2.09 15.74
N ALA A 25 -2.06 2.71 14.84
CA ALA A 25 -3.50 2.92 15.02
C ALA A 25 -4.33 1.63 14.89
N ALA A 26 -3.87 0.64 14.11
CA ALA A 26 -4.49 -0.68 14.08
C ALA A 26 -4.17 -1.45 15.36
N MET A 27 -2.91 -1.47 15.80
CA MET A 27 -2.46 -2.15 17.01
C MET A 27 -3.08 -1.57 18.29
N SER A 28 -3.41 -0.28 18.32
CA SER A 28 -4.09 0.34 19.46
C SER A 28 -5.49 -0.25 19.74
N ARG A 29 -6.05 -1.02 18.80
CA ARG A 29 -7.30 -1.76 18.96
C ARG A 29 -7.15 -3.02 19.82
N VAL A 30 -5.97 -3.28 20.40
CA VAL A 30 -5.72 -4.43 21.27
C VAL A 30 -6.72 -4.55 22.42
N ASN A 31 -7.19 -3.42 22.96
CA ASN A 31 -8.16 -3.37 24.06
C ASN A 31 -9.63 -3.37 23.61
N VAL A 32 -9.89 -3.43 22.29
CA VAL A 32 -11.24 -3.52 21.74
C VAL A 32 -11.52 -4.99 21.44
N PRO A 33 -12.64 -5.58 21.89
CA PRO A 33 -13.04 -6.94 21.53
C PRO A 33 -13.07 -7.13 20.00
N GLU A 34 -12.70 -8.31 19.50
CA GLU A 34 -12.50 -8.54 18.06
C GLU A 34 -13.78 -8.29 17.24
N GLU A 35 -14.92 -8.68 17.81
CA GLU A 35 -16.27 -8.48 17.30
C GLU A 35 -16.68 -7.00 17.19
N GLU A 36 -16.11 -6.13 18.02
CA GLU A 36 -16.38 -4.68 18.02
C GLU A 36 -15.38 -3.90 17.15
N ARG A 37 -14.26 -4.53 16.76
CA ARG A 37 -13.28 -3.89 15.88
C ARG A 37 -13.93 -3.58 14.54
N LYS A 38 -13.65 -2.41 13.98
CA LYS A 38 -14.11 -2.02 12.64
C LYS A 38 -13.07 -2.40 11.60
N ASP A 39 -13.53 -2.96 10.48
CA ASP A 39 -12.67 -3.19 9.32
C ASP A 39 -12.11 -1.87 8.82
N PHE A 40 -10.81 -1.88 8.52
CA PHE A 40 -10.13 -0.78 7.86
C PHE A 40 -9.34 -1.33 6.69
N TYR A 41 -9.64 -0.82 5.50
CA TYR A 41 -8.99 -1.23 4.26
C TYR A 41 -7.89 -0.24 3.89
N MET A 42 -6.67 -0.74 3.80
CA MET A 42 -5.50 0.01 3.42
C MET A 42 -5.05 -0.42 2.02
N TYR A 43 -5.22 0.48 1.07
CA TYR A 43 -4.78 0.30 -0.31
C TYR A 43 -3.41 0.96 -0.48
N VAL A 44 -2.42 0.15 -0.85
CA VAL A 44 -1.03 0.57 -1.03
C VAL A 44 -0.63 0.30 -2.47
N ASP A 45 -0.81 1.33 -3.29
CA ASP A 45 -0.29 1.32 -4.65
C ASP A 45 1.23 1.54 -4.65
N GLU A 46 1.91 0.98 -5.64
CA GLU A 46 3.37 1.00 -5.74
C GLU A 46 4.05 0.57 -4.42
N PHE A 47 3.55 -0.54 -3.87
CA PHE A 47 3.87 -1.11 -2.56
C PHE A 47 5.37 -1.15 -2.27
N GLN A 48 6.19 -1.52 -3.25
CA GLN A 48 7.65 -1.60 -3.17
C GLN A 48 8.32 -0.35 -2.58
N ASN A 49 7.73 0.83 -2.76
CA ASN A 49 8.29 2.08 -2.24
C ASN A 49 8.19 2.17 -0.70
N PHE A 50 7.24 1.46 -0.10
CA PHE A 50 6.92 1.59 1.33
C PHE A 50 7.32 0.38 2.16
N VAL A 51 7.98 -0.60 1.53
CA VAL A 51 8.30 -1.87 2.15
C VAL A 51 9.48 -1.76 3.10
N THR A 52 9.19 -1.97 4.36
CA THR A 52 10.15 -2.05 5.46
C THR A 52 10.00 -3.39 6.18
N GLU A 53 10.96 -3.76 7.02
CA GLU A 53 10.80 -4.91 7.92
C GLU A 53 9.60 -4.74 8.85
N SER A 54 9.25 -3.52 9.25
CA SER A 54 8.02 -3.27 10.02
C SER A 54 6.75 -3.59 9.23
N PHE A 55 6.81 -3.64 7.89
CA PHE A 55 5.67 -4.03 7.07
C PHE A 55 5.42 -5.53 7.10
N THR A 56 6.46 -6.36 7.25
CA THR A 56 6.29 -7.82 7.35
C THR A 56 5.56 -8.20 8.64
N SER A 57 5.78 -7.48 9.74
CA SER A 57 5.02 -7.68 10.98
C SER A 57 3.56 -7.27 10.82
N ILE A 58 3.27 -6.18 10.08
CA ILE A 58 1.89 -5.82 9.73
C ILE A 58 1.24 -6.98 8.97
N LEU A 59 1.88 -7.54 7.95
CA LEU A 59 1.29 -8.62 7.15
C LEU A 59 0.90 -9.85 7.98
N SER A 60 1.72 -10.20 8.96
CA SER A 60 1.48 -11.35 9.84
C SER A 60 0.43 -11.07 10.94
N GLU A 61 0.28 -9.82 11.41
CA GLU A 61 -0.54 -9.49 12.58
C GLU A 61 -1.82 -8.72 12.28
N ALA A 62 -1.89 -8.01 11.15
CA ALA A 62 -2.95 -7.06 10.80
C ALA A 62 -4.35 -7.68 10.83
N ARG A 63 -4.46 -8.98 10.51
CA ARG A 63 -5.71 -9.74 10.55
C ARG A 63 -6.39 -9.63 11.92
N LYS A 64 -5.63 -9.78 13.02
CA LYS A 64 -6.16 -9.70 14.39
C LYS A 64 -6.76 -8.33 14.66
N PHE A 65 -6.25 -7.28 14.04
CA PHE A 65 -6.68 -5.90 14.26
C PHE A 65 -7.74 -5.41 13.26
N ARG A 66 -8.31 -6.31 12.44
CA ARG A 66 -9.24 -5.97 11.34
C ARG A 66 -8.67 -4.88 10.42
N LEU A 67 -7.37 -4.97 10.14
CA LEU A 67 -6.69 -4.18 9.13
C LEU A 67 -6.50 -5.05 7.89
N SER A 68 -7.23 -4.73 6.82
CA SER A 68 -7.15 -5.43 5.54
C SER A 68 -6.20 -4.67 4.62
N LEU A 69 -5.13 -5.33 4.17
CA LEU A 69 -4.17 -4.75 3.24
C LEU A 69 -4.45 -5.19 1.81
N VAL A 70 -4.44 -4.23 0.90
CA VAL A 70 -4.50 -4.45 -0.55
C VAL A 70 -3.28 -3.78 -1.14
N MET A 71 -2.37 -4.55 -1.70
CA MET A 71 -1.06 -4.09 -2.14
C MET A 71 -0.93 -4.33 -3.64
N ALA A 72 -0.48 -3.32 -4.38
CA ALA A 72 -0.19 -3.43 -5.80
C ALA A 72 1.29 -3.12 -6.06
N HIS A 73 1.94 -3.95 -6.87
CA HIS A 73 3.31 -3.76 -7.34
C HIS A 73 3.44 -4.30 -8.77
N GLN A 74 4.45 -3.85 -9.51
CA GLN A 74 4.63 -4.19 -10.92
C GLN A 74 5.54 -5.39 -11.14
N TYR A 75 6.58 -5.54 -10.30
CA TYR A 75 7.59 -6.60 -10.43
C TYR A 75 7.83 -7.27 -9.09
N ILE A 76 8.08 -8.59 -9.08
CA ILE A 76 8.42 -9.31 -7.84
C ILE A 76 9.83 -8.94 -7.36
N SER A 77 10.75 -8.66 -8.29
CA SER A 77 12.11 -8.23 -7.96
C SER A 77 12.19 -6.89 -7.23
N GLN A 78 11.14 -6.07 -7.27
CA GLN A 78 11.13 -4.78 -6.57
C GLN A 78 10.86 -4.90 -5.07
N ILE A 79 10.32 -6.04 -4.62
CA ILE A 79 10.08 -6.32 -3.20
C ILE A 79 11.20 -7.15 -2.57
N THR A 80 12.24 -7.48 -3.32
CA THR A 80 13.51 -8.02 -2.80
C THR A 80 14.51 -6.87 -2.62
N LYS A 81 15.35 -6.96 -1.59
CA LYS A 81 16.41 -5.96 -1.33
C LYS A 81 17.76 -6.58 -1.57
N MET A 82 18.70 -5.81 -2.09
CA MET A 82 20.10 -6.21 -2.02
C MET A 82 20.60 -5.92 -0.61
N SER A 83 20.98 -6.95 0.13
CA SER A 83 21.46 -6.83 1.51
C SER A 83 22.92 -7.29 1.59
N GLY A 84 23.74 -6.53 2.32
CA GLY A 84 25.20 -6.72 2.42
C GLY A 84 26.02 -5.64 1.72
N GLY A 85 27.17 -5.29 2.31
CA GLY A 85 28.11 -4.30 1.76
C GLY A 85 29.26 -4.96 0.99
N GLY A 86 29.38 -4.67 -0.31
CA GLY A 86 30.53 -5.09 -1.13
C GLY A 86 30.41 -6.51 -1.72
N LYS A 87 31.51 -7.28 -1.69
CA LYS A 87 31.68 -8.60 -2.34
C LYS A 87 30.81 -9.75 -1.79
N GLY A 88 29.94 -9.48 -0.81
CA GLY A 88 29.00 -10.44 -0.23
C GLY A 88 27.56 -9.92 -0.25
N SER A 89 27.19 -9.14 -1.27
CA SER A 89 25.79 -8.76 -1.48
C SER A 89 24.97 -9.99 -1.87
N HIS A 90 23.92 -10.25 -1.11
CA HIS A 90 22.97 -11.32 -1.36
C HIS A 90 21.58 -10.72 -1.51
N GLU A 91 20.75 -11.37 -2.32
CA GLU A 91 19.35 -10.99 -2.46
C GLU A 91 18.60 -11.38 -1.19
N ASP A 92 18.13 -10.37 -0.45
CA ASP A 92 17.22 -10.54 0.66
C ASP A 92 15.79 -10.68 0.13
N THR A 93 15.30 -11.91 0.23
CA THR A 93 13.97 -12.33 -0.21
C THR A 93 12.96 -12.40 0.94
N SER A 94 13.36 -12.06 2.17
CA SER A 94 12.52 -12.18 3.37
C SER A 94 11.17 -11.48 3.25
N ILE A 95 11.18 -10.29 2.65
CA ILE A 95 9.97 -9.50 2.40
C ILE A 95 9.06 -10.19 1.40
N ARG A 96 9.60 -10.61 0.26
CA ARG A 96 8.85 -11.32 -0.77
C ARG A 96 8.18 -12.54 -0.15
N ASP A 97 8.95 -13.35 0.56
CA ASP A 97 8.46 -14.58 1.18
C ASP A 97 7.42 -14.27 2.27
N ALA A 98 7.57 -13.19 3.03
CA ALA A 98 6.56 -12.72 3.98
C ALA A 98 5.26 -12.24 3.30
N VAL A 99 5.35 -11.59 2.13
CA VAL A 99 4.18 -11.18 1.34
C VAL A 99 3.43 -12.41 0.84
N PHE A 100 4.09 -13.28 0.09
CA PHE A 100 3.43 -14.46 -0.49
C PHE A 100 2.99 -15.49 0.56
N GLY A 101 3.68 -15.55 1.71
CA GLY A 101 3.30 -16.42 2.82
C GLY A 101 2.08 -15.94 3.63
N ASN A 102 1.78 -14.64 3.64
CA ASN A 102 0.66 -14.08 4.42
C ASN A 102 -0.53 -13.61 3.56
N VAL A 103 -0.34 -13.41 2.25
CA VAL A 103 -1.42 -12.97 1.36
C VAL A 103 -2.30 -14.16 0.98
N GLY A 104 -3.55 -14.14 1.47
CA GLY A 104 -4.53 -15.20 1.16
C GLY A 104 -5.16 -15.08 -0.23
N SER A 105 -5.30 -13.87 -0.75
CA SER A 105 -5.96 -13.60 -2.03
C SER A 105 -5.03 -12.87 -2.98
N MET A 106 -4.90 -13.36 -4.21
CA MET A 106 -4.04 -12.81 -5.25
C MET A 106 -4.86 -12.49 -6.50
N MET A 107 -4.50 -11.37 -7.14
CA MET A 107 -5.00 -10.96 -8.44
C MET A 107 -3.79 -10.63 -9.32
N CYS A 108 -3.65 -11.32 -10.43
CA CYS A 108 -2.54 -11.17 -11.37
C CYS A 108 -3.06 -10.66 -12.70
N PHE A 109 -2.56 -9.51 -13.12
CA PHE A 109 -2.72 -8.99 -14.47
C PHE A 109 -1.62 -9.56 -15.37
N LYS A 110 -1.47 -8.97 -16.56
CA LYS A 110 -0.37 -9.29 -17.47
C LYS A 110 0.98 -9.01 -16.82
N ILE A 111 1.85 -10.01 -16.82
CA ILE A 111 3.21 -9.95 -16.26
C ILE A 111 4.25 -10.43 -17.27
N GLY A 112 5.52 -10.10 -17.01
CA GLY A 112 6.66 -10.57 -17.81
C GLY A 112 7.06 -12.02 -17.51
N ALA A 113 7.89 -12.60 -18.37
CA ALA A 113 8.30 -14.00 -18.26
C ALA A 113 8.96 -14.36 -16.92
N GLN A 114 9.81 -13.46 -16.38
CA GLN A 114 10.51 -13.68 -15.12
C GLN A 114 9.55 -13.82 -13.93
N ASP A 115 8.54 -12.95 -13.85
CA ASP A 115 7.54 -13.03 -12.77
C ASP A 115 6.56 -14.19 -13.02
N ALA A 116 6.29 -14.53 -14.29
CA ALA A 116 5.39 -15.63 -14.67
C ALA A 116 5.88 -16.99 -14.18
N GLU A 117 7.18 -17.27 -14.25
CA GLU A 117 7.79 -18.50 -13.73
C GLU A 117 7.50 -18.68 -12.22
N TYR A 118 7.55 -17.59 -11.46
CA TYR A 118 7.22 -17.62 -10.03
C TYR A 118 5.71 -17.76 -9.81
N MET A 119 4.90 -16.92 -10.47
CA MET A 119 3.46 -16.86 -10.27
C MET A 119 2.71 -18.09 -10.79
N ALA A 120 3.24 -18.81 -11.78
CA ALA A 120 2.63 -20.05 -12.26
C ALA A 120 2.50 -21.11 -11.17
N LYS A 121 3.42 -21.13 -10.20
CA LYS A 121 3.35 -22.02 -9.02
C LYS A 121 2.14 -21.68 -8.14
N GLU A 122 1.82 -20.39 -8.00
CA GLU A 122 0.69 -19.93 -7.22
C GLU A 122 -0.67 -20.24 -7.87
N PHE A 123 -0.73 -20.22 -9.21
CA PHE A 123 -1.93 -20.46 -10.00
C PHE A 123 -2.09 -21.89 -10.53
N SER A 124 -1.11 -22.75 -10.23
CA SER A 124 -1.16 -24.16 -10.56
C SER A 124 -2.35 -24.87 -9.89
N PRO A 125 -2.99 -25.85 -10.56
CA PRO A 125 -2.69 -26.37 -11.90
C PRO A 125 -3.51 -25.70 -13.01
N VAL A 126 -4.18 -24.58 -12.74
CA VAL A 126 -5.18 -24.02 -13.66
C VAL A 126 -4.55 -23.19 -14.77
N PHE A 127 -3.54 -22.38 -14.43
CA PHE A 127 -2.87 -21.49 -15.37
C PHE A 127 -1.38 -21.81 -15.44
N SER A 128 -0.85 -21.77 -16.65
CA SER A 128 0.57 -21.90 -16.97
C SER A 128 1.26 -20.54 -17.03
N GLU A 129 2.60 -20.55 -17.09
CA GLU A 129 3.40 -19.35 -17.34
C GLU A 129 2.98 -18.63 -18.63
N GLN A 130 2.69 -19.41 -19.68
CA GLN A 130 2.30 -18.88 -20.98
C GLN A 130 0.93 -18.17 -20.91
N ASP A 131 0.03 -18.63 -20.05
CA ASP A 131 -1.26 -17.98 -19.83
C ASP A 131 -1.09 -16.62 -19.15
N LEU A 132 -0.18 -16.52 -18.16
CA LEU A 132 0.12 -15.29 -17.41
C LEU A 132 0.76 -14.22 -18.30
N ILE A 133 1.62 -14.62 -19.24
CA ILE A 133 2.30 -13.73 -20.18
C ILE A 133 1.34 -13.21 -21.25
N ASN A 134 0.44 -14.07 -21.74
CA ASN A 134 -0.43 -13.75 -22.88
C ASN A 134 -1.83 -13.26 -22.53
N ILE A 135 -2.15 -13.15 -21.23
CA ILE A 135 -3.44 -12.61 -20.79
C ILE A 135 -3.71 -11.25 -21.46
N THR A 136 -4.96 -11.08 -21.90
CA THR A 136 -5.37 -9.86 -22.61
C THR A 136 -5.56 -8.69 -21.64
N ASN A 137 -5.53 -7.47 -22.17
CA ASN A 137 -5.81 -6.28 -21.38
C ASN A 137 -7.23 -6.36 -20.79
N PHE A 138 -7.39 -5.80 -19.59
CA PHE A 138 -8.65 -5.83 -18.85
C PHE A 138 -9.13 -7.24 -18.47
N GLN A 139 -8.19 -8.17 -18.31
CA GLN A 139 -8.43 -9.45 -17.68
C GLN A 139 -7.41 -9.67 -16.56
N ALA A 140 -7.81 -10.45 -15.57
CA ALA A 140 -6.95 -10.87 -14.47
C ALA A 140 -7.20 -12.34 -14.13
N TYR A 141 -6.19 -13.02 -13.61
CA TYR A 141 -6.33 -14.30 -12.94
C TYR A 141 -6.35 -14.10 -11.43
N LEU A 142 -7.27 -14.77 -10.77
CA LEU A 142 -7.50 -14.63 -9.33
C LEU A 142 -7.41 -15.98 -8.64
N LYS A 143 -6.90 -15.93 -7.42
CA LYS A 143 -6.94 -17.01 -6.44
C LYS A 143 -7.35 -16.36 -5.12
N LEU A 144 -8.52 -16.69 -4.61
CA LEU A 144 -9.09 -16.01 -3.43
C LEU A 144 -9.01 -16.91 -2.21
N ASN A 145 -8.86 -16.31 -1.03
CA ASN A 145 -9.15 -16.97 0.23
C ASN A 145 -10.58 -16.62 0.66
N ILE A 146 -11.47 -17.61 0.64
CA ILE A 146 -12.88 -17.51 0.99
C ILE A 146 -13.11 -18.45 2.17
N ASP A 147 -13.60 -17.93 3.29
CA ASP A 147 -13.86 -18.72 4.51
C ASP A 147 -12.66 -19.56 4.99
N ASN A 148 -11.45 -18.98 4.94
CA ASN A 148 -10.17 -19.65 5.23
C ASN A 148 -9.78 -20.79 4.27
N ALA A 149 -10.47 -20.93 3.14
CA ALA A 149 -10.14 -21.88 2.09
C ALA A 149 -9.66 -21.17 0.82
N THR A 150 -8.57 -21.65 0.24
CA THR A 150 -8.07 -21.17 -1.04
C THR A 150 -8.98 -21.68 -2.16
N SER A 151 -9.51 -20.76 -2.97
CA SER A 151 -10.31 -21.06 -4.14
C SER A 151 -9.46 -21.71 -5.22
N ARG A 152 -10.09 -22.49 -6.10
CA ARG A 152 -9.49 -22.80 -7.40
C ARG A 152 -9.23 -21.48 -8.13
N ALA A 153 -8.11 -21.38 -8.83
CA ALA A 153 -7.82 -20.19 -9.63
C ALA A 153 -8.83 -20.03 -10.78
N PHE A 154 -9.19 -18.79 -11.11
CA PHE A 154 -10.13 -18.47 -12.18
C PHE A 154 -9.80 -17.14 -12.85
N SER A 155 -10.33 -16.90 -14.05
CA SER A 155 -10.19 -15.62 -14.75
C SER A 155 -11.37 -14.69 -14.48
N MET A 156 -11.10 -13.39 -14.52
CA MET A 156 -12.10 -12.33 -14.40
C MET A 156 -11.84 -11.27 -15.46
N SER A 157 -12.91 -10.77 -16.08
CA SER A 157 -12.83 -9.56 -16.91
C SER A 157 -12.98 -8.33 -16.04
N THR A 158 -12.08 -7.37 -16.17
CA THR A 158 -12.18 -6.08 -15.52
C THR A 158 -12.92 -5.09 -16.42
N VAL A 159 -13.49 -4.07 -15.80
CA VAL A 159 -14.19 -3.01 -16.53
C VAL A 159 -13.16 -1.98 -16.98
N TYR A 160 -13.05 -1.78 -18.29
CA TYR A 160 -12.45 -0.57 -18.83
C TYR A 160 -13.55 0.47 -19.01
N ASP A 161 -13.53 1.51 -18.18
CA ASP A 161 -14.38 2.68 -18.38
C ASP A 161 -13.57 3.77 -19.10
N PRO A 162 -13.81 3.98 -20.41
CA PRO A 162 -13.16 5.06 -21.16
C PRO A 162 -13.81 6.43 -20.89
N SER A 163 -14.86 6.50 -20.06
CA SER A 163 -15.49 7.76 -19.72
C SER A 163 -14.46 8.68 -19.05
N LYS A 164 -14.43 9.94 -19.50
CA LYS A 164 -13.75 11.00 -18.74
C LYS A 164 -14.62 11.21 -17.52
N GLY A 165 -14.27 10.57 -16.40
CA GLY A 165 -15.06 10.62 -15.17
C GLY A 165 -15.54 12.02 -14.81
N ASP A 166 -16.60 12.10 -14.02
CA ASP A 166 -17.28 13.36 -13.73
C ASP A 166 -16.40 14.30 -12.87
N ALA A 167 -15.94 15.39 -13.49
CA ALA A 167 -15.09 16.37 -12.85
C ALA A 167 -15.81 17.16 -11.74
N GLU A 168 -17.12 17.37 -11.88
CA GLU A 168 -17.95 18.05 -10.90
C GLU A 168 -18.18 17.16 -9.68
N ALA A 169 -18.52 15.89 -9.91
CA ALA A 169 -18.61 14.89 -8.83
C ALA A 169 -17.26 14.74 -8.10
N ALA A 170 -16.14 14.68 -8.84
CA ALA A 170 -14.82 14.60 -8.24
C ALA A 170 -14.52 15.81 -7.33
N GLU A 171 -14.90 17.02 -7.74
CA GLU A 171 -14.74 18.21 -6.90
C GLU A 171 -15.68 18.19 -5.68
N ALA A 172 -16.94 17.79 -5.85
CA ALA A 172 -17.88 17.63 -4.75
C ALA A 172 -17.36 16.64 -3.69
N PHE A 173 -16.81 15.49 -4.10
CA PHE A 173 -16.19 14.52 -3.19
C PHE A 173 -14.96 15.08 -2.47
N ARG A 174 -14.11 15.85 -3.17
CA ARG A 174 -12.97 16.53 -2.53
C ARG A 174 -13.44 17.51 -1.46
N GLN A 175 -14.47 18.30 -1.74
CA GLN A 175 -15.02 19.26 -0.79
C GLN A 175 -15.65 18.57 0.42
N LEU A 176 -16.46 17.53 0.20
CA LEU A 176 -17.04 16.72 1.27
C LEU A 176 -15.95 16.11 2.16
N SER A 177 -14.90 15.56 1.57
CA SER A 177 -13.76 15.03 2.31
C SER A 177 -13.06 16.11 3.14
N ARG A 178 -12.90 17.33 2.61
CA ARG A 178 -12.32 18.45 3.36
C ARG A 178 -13.19 18.85 4.55
N LEU A 179 -14.51 18.95 4.35
CA LEU A 179 -15.44 19.30 5.43
C LEU A 179 -15.45 18.24 6.54
N LYS A 180 -15.36 16.96 6.18
CA LYS A 180 -15.45 15.86 7.14
C LYS A 180 -14.14 15.54 7.86
N TYR A 181 -13.00 15.70 7.18
CA TYR A 181 -11.71 15.19 7.67
C TYR A 181 -10.59 16.23 7.71
N ALA A 182 -10.69 17.35 7.00
CA ALA A 182 -9.64 18.36 7.02
C ALA A 182 -9.81 19.32 8.20
N ARG A 183 -8.71 19.99 8.54
CA ARG A 183 -8.66 21.08 9.52
C ARG A 183 -8.08 22.31 8.84
N GLU A 184 -8.48 23.49 9.31
CA GLU A 184 -7.89 24.74 8.82
C GLU A 184 -6.38 24.74 9.02
N ARG A 185 -5.66 25.15 7.96
CA ARG A 185 -4.20 25.16 7.92
C ARG A 185 -3.62 25.96 9.10
N ASP A 186 -4.14 27.16 9.35
CA ASP A 186 -3.66 28.04 10.42
C ASP A 186 -3.79 27.41 11.81
N PHE A 187 -4.79 26.56 12.01
CA PHE A 187 -4.97 25.86 13.27
C PHE A 187 -3.97 24.70 13.41
N VAL A 188 -3.74 23.96 12.33
CA VAL A 188 -2.74 22.89 12.28
C VAL A 188 -1.32 23.45 12.48
N GLU A 189 -0.96 24.54 11.79
CA GLU A 189 0.35 25.18 11.91
C GLU A 189 0.60 25.68 13.34
N ARG A 190 -0.39 26.36 13.95
CA ARG A 190 -0.30 26.79 15.35
C ARG A 190 -0.10 25.62 16.31
N GLU A 191 -0.78 24.50 16.09
CA GLU A 191 -0.61 23.30 16.90
C GLU A 191 0.78 22.69 16.75
N ILE A 192 1.30 22.60 15.52
CA ILE A 192 2.67 22.13 15.25
C ILE A 192 3.68 23.02 15.97
N TYR A 193 3.61 24.34 15.82
CA TYR A 193 4.53 25.27 16.48
C TYR A 193 4.47 25.17 18.01
N ARG A 194 3.28 24.97 18.57
CA ARG A 194 3.10 24.74 20.01
C ARG A 194 3.80 23.45 20.46
N ARG A 195 3.66 22.35 19.70
CA ARG A 195 4.26 21.04 20.04
C ARG A 195 5.77 21.01 19.88
N VAL A 196 6.31 21.70 18.89
CA VAL A 196 7.77 21.84 18.65
C VAL A 196 8.42 22.79 19.66
N GLY A 197 7.66 23.37 20.59
CA GLY A 197 8.18 24.23 21.66
C GLY A 197 8.68 25.58 21.16
N THR A 198 8.25 26.01 19.97
CA THR A 198 8.80 27.18 19.31
C THR A 198 8.10 28.45 19.78
N LYS A 199 8.62 29.08 20.84
CA LYS A 199 8.35 30.49 21.18
C LYS A 199 8.91 31.49 20.12
N VAL A 200 9.41 31.04 18.97
CA VAL A 200 10.44 31.75 18.17
C VAL A 200 9.92 32.49 16.91
N ILE A 201 8.67 32.37 16.47
CA ILE A 201 8.23 33.04 15.20
C ILE A 201 7.50 34.37 15.43
N LYS A 202 7.83 35.10 16.51
CA LYS A 202 7.53 36.54 16.56
C LYS A 202 8.65 37.40 15.97
N GLU A 203 9.84 36.84 15.73
CA GLU A 203 11.00 37.59 15.22
C GLU A 203 11.14 37.53 13.69
N MET A 204 10.71 36.45 13.02
CA MET A 204 10.85 36.35 11.56
C MET A 204 9.88 37.26 10.77
N LYS A 205 8.80 37.74 11.39
CA LYS A 205 7.94 38.79 10.80
C LYS A 205 8.50 40.21 10.97
N LYS A 206 9.47 40.43 11.87
CA LYS A 206 10.13 41.73 12.07
C LYS A 206 11.39 41.92 11.22
N ALA A 207 11.96 40.84 10.68
CA ALA A 207 13.17 40.88 9.85
C ALA A 207 12.87 40.94 8.33
N GLY A 208 11.60 41.07 7.95
CA GLY A 208 11.14 41.19 6.56
C GLY A 208 10.41 42.50 6.26
N GLU A 209 10.57 43.51 7.12
CA GLU A 209 10.27 44.92 6.82
C GLU A 209 11.57 45.66 6.50
#